data_AF-A0A9X3AKV9-F1
#
_entry.id   AF-A0A9X3AKV9-F1
#
_cell.length_a   1.000
_cell.length_b   1.000
_cell.length_c   1.000
_cell.angle_alpha   90.00
_cell.angle_beta   90.00
_cell.angle_gamma   90.00
#
_symmetry.space_group_name_H-M   'P 1'
#
loop_
_entity.id
_entity.type
_entity.pdbx_description
1 polymer ?
#
loop_
_entity_poly.entity_id
_entity_poly.type
_entity_poly.pdbx_seq_one_letter_code
_entity_poly.pdbx_strand_id
1 'polypeptide(L)'
;MDTRVEALIQGLKSAETIDPLEARKRIVDLFNEINDEEGRTALLASLDAVIGLAIRYQETCGNDSQALRNALLADKRALVLAEAMGANELVEPAEMLRILEREIAAGRMERDDFYQLARDGSDVLESPSPKPKPGFLKRLFG
;
A
#
# COMPACT_ATOMS: atom_id res chain seq x y z
N MET A 1 -12.44 -13.62 1.99
CA MET A 1 -12.81 -12.21 1.82
C MET A 1 -13.97 -11.85 2.74
N ASP A 2 -13.92 -10.70 3.42
CA ASP A 2 -15.00 -10.18 4.28
C ASP A 2 -16.27 -9.84 3.46
N THR A 3 -17.46 -10.16 3.99
CA THR A 3 -18.74 -9.98 3.29
C THR A 3 -19.08 -8.51 3.04
N ARG A 4 -18.57 -7.58 3.85
CA ARG A 4 -18.71 -6.12 3.63
C ARG A 4 -17.90 -5.67 2.43
N VAL A 5 -16.72 -6.26 2.22
CA VAL A 5 -15.88 -6.00 1.03
C VAL A 5 -16.56 -6.53 -0.22
N GLU A 6 -17.08 -7.75 -0.17
CA GLU A 6 -17.88 -8.33 -1.25
C GLU A 6 -19.09 -7.43 -1.60
N ALA A 7 -19.86 -7.01 -0.60
CA ALA A 7 -21.03 -6.15 -0.79
C ALA A 7 -20.64 -4.79 -1.41
N LEU A 8 -19.54 -4.18 -0.96
CA LEU A 8 -19.03 -2.94 -1.54
C LEU A 8 -18.66 -3.14 -3.02
N ILE A 9 -17.90 -4.19 -3.34
CA ILE A 9 -17.48 -4.48 -4.72
C ILE A 9 -18.67 -4.76 -5.61
N GLN A 10 -19.65 -5.55 -5.14
CA GLN A 10 -20.88 -5.81 -5.90
C GLN A 10 -21.68 -4.53 -6.12
N GLY A 11 -21.77 -3.66 -5.12
CA GLY A 11 -22.40 -2.35 -5.25
C GLY A 11 -21.71 -1.45 -6.27
N LEU A 12 -20.37 -1.43 -6.30
CA LEU A 12 -19.62 -0.70 -7.31
C LEU A 12 -19.83 -1.27 -8.72
N LYS A 13 -19.94 -2.60 -8.86
CA LYS A 13 -20.15 -3.26 -10.16
C LYS A 13 -21.55 -3.06 -10.72
N SER A 14 -22.57 -3.00 -9.87
CA SER A 14 -23.98 -2.86 -10.28
C SER A 14 -24.44 -1.41 -10.40
N ALA A 15 -23.64 -0.45 -9.93
CA ALA A 15 -23.96 0.96 -10.02
C ALA A 15 -23.92 1.47 -11.46
N GLU A 16 -25.00 2.14 -11.89
CA GLU A 16 -25.07 2.82 -13.19
C GLU A 16 -24.12 4.02 -13.25
N THR A 17 -23.95 4.71 -12.12
CA THR A 17 -23.00 5.81 -11.95
C THR A 17 -22.28 5.66 -10.61
N ILE A 18 -21.00 6.02 -10.57
CA ILE A 18 -20.16 5.95 -9.37
C ILE A 18 -19.66 7.36 -9.07
N ASP A 19 -19.98 7.89 -7.89
CA ASP A 19 -19.29 9.06 -7.34
C ASP A 19 -17.91 8.62 -6.82
N PRO A 20 -16.80 9.07 -7.44
CA PRO A 20 -15.47 8.66 -7.04
C PRO A 20 -15.09 9.08 -5.62
N LEU A 21 -15.61 10.22 -5.13
CA LEU A 21 -15.30 10.72 -3.79
C LEU A 21 -16.02 9.91 -2.72
N GLU A 22 -17.30 9.60 -2.94
CA GLU A 22 -18.07 8.76 -2.03
C GLU A 22 -17.48 7.34 -1.97
N ALA A 23 -17.17 6.76 -3.13
CA ALA A 23 -16.56 5.45 -3.22
C ALA A 23 -15.18 5.40 -2.56
N ARG A 24 -14.31 6.40 -2.80
CA ARG A 24 -13.02 6.54 -2.10
C ARG A 24 -13.21 6.52 -0.59
N LYS A 25 -14.12 7.36 -0.06
CA LYS A 25 -14.37 7.43 1.38
C LYS A 25 -14.77 6.07 1.93
N ARG A 26 -15.75 5.41 1.32
CA ARG A 26 -16.24 4.09 1.76
C ARG A 26 -15.15 3.02 1.72
N ILE A 27 -14.27 3.06 0.72
CA ILE A 27 -13.15 2.12 0.60
C ILE A 27 -12.12 2.36 1.72
N VAL A 28 -11.73 3.60 1.96
CA VAL A 28 -10.76 3.96 3.01
C VAL A 28 -11.31 3.63 4.39
N ASP A 29 -12.58 3.97 4.66
CA ASP A 29 -13.25 3.66 5.92
C ASP A 29 -13.27 2.14 6.15
N LEU A 30 -13.67 1.37 5.14
CA LEU A 30 -13.74 -0.09 5.26
C LEU A 30 -12.35 -0.72 5.41
N PHE A 31 -11.32 -0.22 4.74
CA PHE A 31 -9.96 -0.77 4.81
C PHE A 31 -9.43 -0.86 6.25
N ASN A 32 -9.74 0.15 7.08
CA ASN A 32 -9.34 0.19 8.48
C ASN A 32 -10.07 -0.85 9.35
N GLU A 33 -11.21 -1.37 8.90
CA GLU A 33 -12.01 -2.37 9.61
C GLU A 33 -11.71 -3.81 9.17
N ILE A 34 -10.94 -3.98 8.09
CA ILE A 34 -10.58 -5.28 7.52
C ILE A 34 -9.19 -5.70 7.99
N ASN A 35 -9.09 -6.95 8.43
CA ASN A 35 -7.83 -7.54 8.90
C ASN A 35 -7.29 -8.63 7.97
N ASP A 36 -8.09 -9.14 7.03
CA ASP A 36 -7.62 -10.12 6.06
C ASP A 36 -6.96 -9.44 4.85
N GLU A 37 -5.82 -9.99 4.44
CA GLU A 37 -5.03 -9.50 3.31
C GLU A 37 -5.83 -9.50 2.00
N GLU A 38 -6.67 -10.52 1.79
CA GLU A 38 -7.50 -10.64 0.59
C GLU A 38 -8.45 -9.44 0.46
N GLY A 39 -9.18 -9.11 1.53
CA GLY A 39 -10.06 -7.95 1.59
C GLY A 39 -9.33 -6.63 1.42
N ARG A 40 -8.18 -6.43 2.08
CA ARG A 40 -7.33 -5.22 1.91
C ARG A 40 -6.86 -5.05 0.46
N THR A 41 -6.40 -6.13 -0.15
CA THR A 41 -5.97 -6.15 -1.55
C THR A 41 -7.12 -5.80 -2.49
N ALA A 42 -8.31 -6.36 -2.26
CA ALA A 42 -9.49 -6.09 -3.07
C ALA A 42 -9.97 -4.64 -2.94
N LEU A 43 -9.87 -4.05 -1.75
CA LEU A 43 -10.19 -2.65 -1.50
C LEU A 43 -9.20 -1.70 -2.19
N LEU A 44 -7.89 -1.97 -2.11
CA LEU A 44 -6.89 -1.15 -2.78
C LEU A 44 -7.01 -1.22 -4.31
N ALA A 45 -7.33 -2.39 -4.86
CA ALA A 45 -7.65 -2.55 -6.28
C ALA A 45 -8.93 -1.79 -6.67
N SER A 46 -9.96 -1.78 -5.81
CA SER A 46 -11.19 -1.03 -6.04
C SER A 46 -10.95 0.47 -6.04
N LEU A 47 -10.11 0.97 -5.12
CA LEU A 47 -9.72 2.39 -5.05
C LEU A 47 -9.04 2.82 -6.35
N ASP A 48 -8.04 2.05 -6.78
CA ASP A 48 -7.30 2.31 -8.02
C ASP A 48 -8.22 2.33 -9.25
N ALA A 49 -9.14 1.38 -9.34
CA ALA A 49 -10.09 1.31 -10.45
C ALA A 49 -11.04 2.51 -10.49
N VAL A 50 -11.64 2.87 -9.34
CA VAL A 50 -12.61 3.98 -9.22
C VAL A 50 -11.95 5.32 -9.52
N ILE A 51 -10.83 5.63 -8.86
CA ILE A 51 -10.16 6.92 -9.08
C ILE A 51 -9.48 6.95 -10.45
N GLY A 52 -8.95 5.82 -10.93
CA GLY A 52 -8.41 5.69 -12.28
C GLY A 52 -9.45 5.98 -13.36
N LEU A 53 -10.71 5.61 -13.16
CA LEU A 53 -11.81 5.98 -14.08
C LEU A 53 -12.06 7.49 -14.06
N ALA A 54 -12.09 8.10 -12.88
CA ALA A 54 -12.28 9.54 -12.73
C ALA A 54 -11.14 10.36 -13.38
N ILE A 55 -9.90 9.91 -13.23
CA ILE A 55 -8.71 10.49 -13.89
C ILE A 55 -8.88 10.43 -15.41
N ARG A 56 -9.20 9.25 -15.97
CA ARG A 56 -9.40 9.09 -17.42
C ARG A 56 -10.52 9.97 -17.95
N TYR A 57 -11.61 10.11 -17.20
CA TYR A 57 -12.71 10.99 -17.56
C TYR A 57 -12.26 12.46 -17.62
N GLN A 58 -11.56 12.95 -16.59
CA GLN A 58 -11.01 14.32 -16.59
C GLN A 58 -10.10 14.57 -17.80
N GLU A 59 -9.22 13.63 -18.10
CA GLU A 59 -8.30 13.72 -19.25
C GLU A 59 -9.05 13.74 -20.59
N THR A 60 -10.11 12.94 -20.72
CA THR A 60 -10.95 12.92 -21.92
C THR A 60 -11.68 14.24 -22.13
N CYS A 61 -12.01 14.94 -21.03
CA CYS A 61 -12.57 16.28 -21.06
C CYS A 61 -11.51 17.39 -21.24
N GLY A 62 -10.23 17.05 -21.36
CA GLY A 62 -9.13 18.03 -21.49
C GLY A 62 -8.76 18.74 -20.19
N ASN A 63 -9.19 18.23 -19.03
CA ASN A 63 -8.85 18.78 -17.73
C ASN A 63 -7.53 18.18 -17.21
N ASP A 64 -6.77 18.96 -16.44
CA ASP A 64 -5.58 18.47 -15.74
C ASP A 64 -5.99 17.51 -14.60
N SER A 65 -5.44 16.30 -14.65
CA SER A 65 -5.70 15.22 -13.69
C SER A 65 -4.58 15.04 -12.65
N GLN A 66 -3.52 15.86 -12.70
CA GLN A 66 -2.32 15.66 -11.87
C GLN A 66 -2.63 15.71 -10.37
N ALA A 67 -3.50 16.62 -9.95
CA ALA A 67 -3.92 16.70 -8.54
C ALA A 67 -4.61 15.40 -8.07
N LEU A 68 -5.44 14.80 -8.93
CA LEU A 68 -6.14 13.56 -8.62
C LEU A 68 -5.21 12.35 -8.63
N ARG A 69 -4.22 12.32 -9.53
CA ARG A 69 -3.14 11.32 -9.55
C ARG A 69 -2.32 11.35 -8.26
N ASN A 70 -1.95 12.55 -7.82
CA ASN A 70 -1.21 12.75 -6.57
C ASN A 70 -2.04 12.33 -5.35
N ALA A 71 -3.34 12.64 -5.33
CA ALA A 71 -4.25 12.21 -4.27
C ALA A 71 -4.37 10.69 -4.21
N LEU A 72 -4.54 10.01 -5.35
CA LEU A 72 -4.58 8.55 -5.41
C LEU A 72 -3.28 7.92 -4.90
N LEU A 73 -2.12 8.47 -5.29
CA LEU A 73 -0.83 8.00 -4.81
C LEU A 73 -0.70 8.17 -3.30
N ALA A 74 -1.11 9.31 -2.75
CA ALA A 74 -1.11 9.56 -1.32
C ALA A 74 -2.02 8.56 -0.57
N ASP A 75 -3.22 8.29 -1.09
CA ASP A 75 -4.14 7.30 -0.49
C ASP A 75 -3.52 5.91 -0.46
N LYS A 76 -2.96 5.44 -1.59
CA LYS A 76 -2.33 4.12 -1.65
C LYS A 76 -1.20 4.00 -0.63
N ARG A 77 -0.33 5.01 -0.54
CA ARG A 77 0.76 5.04 0.44
C ARG A 77 0.24 5.05 1.88
N ALA A 78 -0.82 5.80 2.16
CA ALA A 78 -1.45 5.83 3.48
C ALA A 78 -2.05 4.48 3.88
N LEU A 79 -2.71 3.79 2.94
CA LEU A 79 -3.27 2.45 3.19
C LEU A 79 -2.18 1.40 3.40
N VAL A 80 -1.07 1.46 2.66
CA VAL A 80 0.10 0.61 2.89
C VAL A 80 0.68 0.84 4.29
N LEU A 81 0.81 2.10 4.73
CA LEU A 81 1.26 2.40 6.09
C LEU A 81 0.29 1.85 7.14
N ALA A 82 -1.02 2.05 6.96
CA ALA A 82 -2.04 1.54 7.86
C ALA A 82 -2.00 0.00 7.95
N GLU A 83 -1.80 -0.68 6.82
CA GLU A 83 -1.64 -2.13 6.77
C GLU A 83 -0.37 -2.59 7.52
N ALA A 84 0.76 -1.90 7.31
CA ALA A 84 2.05 -2.22 7.92
C ALA A 84 2.17 -1.85 9.41
N MET A 85 1.31 -0.95 9.93
CA MET A 85 1.26 -0.62 11.36
C MET A 85 0.70 -1.78 12.21
N GLY A 86 -0.15 -2.62 11.63
CA GLY A 86 -0.81 -3.71 12.33
C GLY A 86 -1.51 -3.27 13.62
N ALA A 87 -1.55 -4.15 14.63
CA ALA A 87 -2.19 -3.88 15.92
C ALA A 87 -1.33 -3.07 16.90
N ASN A 88 -0.02 -2.94 16.64
CA ASN A 88 0.93 -2.31 17.56
C ASN A 88 1.10 -0.81 17.29
N GLU A 89 0.39 -0.25 16.31
CA GLU A 89 0.48 1.14 15.86
C GLU A 89 1.90 1.59 15.48
N LEU A 90 2.77 0.63 15.18
CA LEU A 90 4.15 0.86 14.76
C LEU A 90 4.34 0.23 13.39
N VAL A 91 4.81 1.02 12.43
CA VAL A 91 5.12 0.54 11.08
C VAL A 91 6.28 -0.45 11.18
N GLU A 92 6.05 -1.69 10.76
CA GLU A 92 7.11 -2.69 10.60
C GLU A 92 7.73 -2.57 9.20
N PRO A 93 9.01 -2.19 9.04
CA PRO A 93 9.59 -1.93 7.72
C PRO A 93 9.61 -3.16 6.79
N ALA A 94 9.84 -4.36 7.35
CA ALA A 94 9.80 -5.61 6.59
C ALA A 94 8.40 -5.90 6.04
N GLU A 95 7.36 -5.67 6.85
CA GLU A 95 5.97 -5.85 6.44
C GLU A 95 5.57 -4.79 5.40
N MET A 96 5.98 -3.54 5.61
CA MET A 96 5.80 -2.46 4.63
C MET A 96 6.46 -2.80 3.28
N LEU A 97 7.68 -3.32 3.28
CA LEU A 97 8.36 -3.76 2.06
C LEU A 97 7.61 -4.91 1.39
N ARG A 98 7.18 -5.93 2.14
CA ARG A 98 6.41 -7.08 1.62
C ARG A 98 5.11 -6.62 0.94
N ILE A 99 4.37 -5.72 1.60
CA ILE A 99 3.14 -5.14 1.06
C ILE A 99 3.45 -4.36 -0.22
N LEU A 100 4.47 -3.51 -0.23
CA LEU A 100 4.87 -2.75 -1.41
C LEU A 100 5.27 -3.65 -2.58
N GLU A 101 6.02 -4.71 -2.34
CA GLU A 101 6.39 -5.67 -3.38
C GLU A 101 5.17 -6.38 -3.97
N ARG A 102 4.19 -6.74 -3.13
CA ARG A 102 2.89 -7.28 -3.57
C ARG A 102 2.16 -6.26 -4.47
N GLU A 103 2.09 -5.01 -4.05
CA GLU A 103 1.38 -3.95 -4.79
C GLU A 103 2.07 -3.56 -6.11
N ILE A 104 3.41 -3.55 -6.13
CA ILE A 104 4.22 -3.32 -7.32
C ILE A 104 4.07 -4.49 -8.30
N ALA A 105 4.13 -5.74 -7.82
CA ALA A 105 3.95 -6.92 -8.66
C ALA A 105 2.55 -6.95 -9.31
N ALA A 106 1.55 -6.41 -8.63
CA ALA A 106 0.20 -6.26 -9.17
C ALA A 106 0.00 -4.99 -10.03
N GLY A 107 1.04 -4.18 -10.24
CA GLY A 107 1.00 -2.97 -11.06
C GLY A 107 0.23 -1.79 -10.44
N ARG A 108 -0.04 -1.82 -9.13
CA ARG A 108 -0.80 -0.78 -8.42
C ARG A 108 0.09 0.30 -7.79
N MET A 109 1.38 0.02 -7.60
CA MET A 109 2.38 0.96 -7.10
C MET A 109 3.68 0.90 -7.90
N GLU A 110 4.52 1.93 -7.77
CA GLU A 110 5.80 2.07 -8.49
C GLU A 110 6.99 1.92 -7.53
N ARG A 111 8.17 1.63 -8.10
CA ARG A 111 9.45 1.64 -7.35
C ARG A 111 9.98 3.07 -7.28
N ASP A 112 9.47 3.84 -6.34
CA ASP A 112 9.84 5.24 -6.09
C ASP A 112 10.58 5.41 -4.75
N ASP A 113 10.76 6.65 -4.30
CA ASP A 113 11.40 6.97 -3.02
C ASP A 113 10.68 6.33 -1.81
N PHE A 114 9.36 6.09 -1.91
CA PHE A 114 8.60 5.44 -0.85
C PHE A 114 8.94 3.94 -0.77
N TYR A 115 9.10 3.28 -1.92
CA TYR A 115 9.64 1.93 -1.97
C TYR A 115 11.07 1.86 -1.44
N GLN A 116 11.93 2.80 -1.83
CA GLN A 116 13.32 2.82 -1.39
C GLN A 116 13.42 2.98 0.13
N LEU A 117 12.58 3.84 0.73
CA LEU A 117 12.51 4.02 2.19
C LEU A 117 12.16 2.71 2.91
N ALA A 118 11.14 1.98 2.44
CA ALA A 118 10.75 0.71 3.04
C ALA A 118 11.86 -0.34 2.93
N ARG A 119 12.53 -0.40 1.76
CA ARG A 119 13.66 -1.29 1.52
C ARG A 119 14.83 -1.00 2.46
N ASP A 120 15.27 0.24 2.52
CA ASP A 120 16.39 0.64 3.37
C ASP A 120 16.07 0.39 4.87
N GLY A 121 14.83 0.64 5.28
CA GLY A 121 14.35 0.34 6.63
C GLY A 121 14.38 -1.16 6.96
N SER A 122 13.96 -2.01 6.01
CA SER A 122 14.03 -3.46 6.15
C SER A 122 15.49 -3.95 6.27
N ASP A 123 16.38 -3.46 5.41
CA ASP A 123 17.80 -3.85 5.38
C ASP A 123 18.53 -3.51 6.70
N VAL A 124 18.19 -2.38 7.35
CA VAL A 124 18.78 -1.98 8.64
C VAL A 124 18.36 -2.91 9.77
N LEU A 125 17.10 -3.34 9.80
CA LEU A 125 16.56 -4.18 10.89
C LEU A 125 16.89 -5.66 10.72
N GLU A 126 17.02 -6.13 9.48
CA GLU A 126 17.37 -7.53 9.17
C GLU A 126 18.89 -7.77 9.10
N SER A 127 19.70 -6.71 9.18
CA SER A 127 21.16 -6.83 9.19
C SER A 127 21.61 -7.77 10.32
N PRO A 128 22.21 -8.94 10.00
CA PRO A 128 22.70 -9.85 11.02
C PRO A 128 23.77 -9.11 11.84
N SER A 129 23.69 -9.24 13.17
CA SER A 129 24.71 -8.73 14.09
C SER A 129 26.10 -9.01 13.50
N PRO A 130 27.01 -8.02 13.47
CA PRO A 130 28.30 -8.18 12.79
C PRO A 130 28.99 -9.42 13.36
N LYS A 131 29.08 -10.47 12.55
CA LYS A 131 29.78 -11.69 12.95
C LYS A 131 31.21 -11.27 13.33
N PRO A 132 31.68 -11.55 14.56
CA PRO A 132 33.02 -11.17 14.96
C PRO A 132 34.01 -11.76 13.95
N LYS A 133 34.82 -10.89 13.33
CA LYS A 133 35.81 -11.31 12.34
C LYS A 133 36.69 -12.41 12.95
N PRO A 134 36.84 -13.57 12.29
CA PRO A 134 37.69 -14.66 12.79
C PRO A 134 39.14 -14.18 12.71
N GLY A 135 39.65 -13.62 13.80
CA GLY A 135 40.99 -13.03 13.84
C GLY A 135 41.20 -12.01 14.95
N PHE A 136 40.14 -11.38 15.48
CA PHE A 136 40.30 -10.37 16.54
C PHE A 136 40.81 -10.99 17.86
N LEU A 137 40.32 -12.17 18.24
CA LEU A 137 40.75 -12.87 19.46
C LEU A 137 42.12 -13.55 19.34
N LYS A 138 42.64 -13.78 18.13
CA LYS A 138 43.97 -14.36 17.91
C LYS A 138 45.12 -13.37 18.15
N ARG A 139 44.83 -12.07 18.24
CA ARG A 139 45.82 -11.01 18.51
C ARG A 139 45.89 -10.56 19.98
N LEU A 140 44.96 -11.00 20.82
CA LEU A 140 44.92 -10.63 22.25
C LEU A 140 45.52 -11.70 23.16
N PHE A 141 45.71 -12.93 22.66
CA PHE A 141 46.25 -14.06 23.42
C PHE A 141 47.35 -14.83 22.67
N GLY A 142 47.97 -14.19 21.67
CA GLY A 142 49.05 -14.76 20.85
C GLY A 142 50.27 -13.87 20.85
#